data_AF-A0A543ABP0-F1
#
_entry.id   AF-A0A543ABP0-F1
#
_cell.length_a   1.000
_cell.length_b   1.000
_cell.length_c   1.000
_cell.angle_alpha   90.00
_cell.angle_beta   90.00
_cell.angle_gamma   90.00
#
_symmetry.space_group_name_H-M   'P 1'
#
loop_
_entity.id
_entity.type
_entity.pdbx_description
1 polymer ?
#
loop_
_entity_poly.entity_id
_entity_poly.type
_entity_poly.pdbx_seq_one_letter_code
_entity_poly.pdbx_strand_id
1 'polypeptide(L)'
;MRPTYERSPALRPDPSARQPLRHVAFGLAMRTWADGAQDGHYRSGQAIVREALTDPGLDSVLVSDPLRSWASRVSPRAGRAPSMGEDPTRDLLQHYRLRRGLPRIPAEAEAVFGRVERRLLRRLGPRPTVLVTSDPVQAATADPDAWADVVFHAWDDFAEAPHPHHRAARDLYLWAYDRMAERDVKVISVAERTAERIGAPRRHVIPNGVTAAEFERPGQPPEWFSRLRTKVALYAGTMESRVDTAALTDLAGALGPSWTIVMVGLVTEPEPFERLRTLPNVVIADSWHPRPQVLAMMSRADACLLPHLDTALTRTMSPLKMYEYLASGAPVIATDLPTIRKVSGRCRLIPPGAPWAAAVRQAAAGPRATAAEIDRFRAAHDWQTRYREWRAYAFAGRS
;
A
#
# COMPACT_ATOMS: atom_id res chain seq x y z
N MET A 1 -15.07 9.85 23.24
CA MET A 1 -15.74 9.85 21.92
C MET A 1 -15.19 8.67 21.12
N ARG A 2 -15.98 7.62 20.86
CA ARG A 2 -15.54 6.46 20.06
C ARG A 2 -15.47 6.90 18.59
N PRO A 3 -14.40 6.61 17.83
CA PRO A 3 -14.44 6.80 16.39
C PRO A 3 -15.33 5.70 15.80
N THR A 4 -16.59 6.03 15.59
CA THR A 4 -17.48 5.25 14.74
C THR A 4 -17.05 5.47 13.31
N TYR A 5 -16.48 4.44 12.68
CA TYR A 5 -16.66 4.28 11.24
C TYR A 5 -18.17 4.27 11.03
N GLU A 6 -18.74 5.37 10.55
CA GLU A 6 -19.98 5.27 9.80
C GLU A 6 -19.65 4.32 8.65
N ARG A 7 -20.08 3.07 8.79
CA ARG A 7 -20.08 2.14 7.67
C ARG A 7 -20.87 2.86 6.59
N SER A 8 -20.25 3.09 5.42
CA SER A 8 -21.03 3.34 4.21
C SER A 8 -22.15 2.29 4.17
N PRO A 9 -23.39 2.70 3.85
CA PRO A 9 -24.52 1.78 3.85
C PRO A 9 -24.13 0.54 3.04
N ALA A 10 -24.27 -0.64 3.66
CA ALA A 10 -23.96 -1.89 3.00
C ALA A 10 -24.71 -1.92 1.67
N LEU A 11 -23.98 -2.00 0.56
CA LEU A 11 -24.56 -2.18 -0.77
C LEU A 11 -25.44 -3.43 -0.72
N ARG A 12 -26.76 -3.22 -0.69
CA ARG A 12 -27.73 -4.32 -0.79
C ARG A 12 -27.67 -4.83 -2.23
N PRO A 13 -27.58 -6.15 -2.46
CA PRO A 13 -27.61 -6.68 -3.82
C PRO A 13 -28.96 -6.34 -4.46
N ASP A 14 -28.91 -5.70 -5.63
CA ASP A 14 -30.09 -5.42 -6.46
C ASP A 14 -30.56 -6.73 -7.13
N PRO A 15 -31.79 -7.19 -6.88
CA PRO A 15 -32.32 -8.42 -7.47
C PRO A 15 -32.58 -8.33 -8.98
N SER A 16 -32.45 -7.15 -9.61
CA SER A 16 -32.54 -6.95 -11.06
C SER A 16 -31.18 -7.01 -11.78
N ALA A 17 -30.08 -7.27 -11.05
CA ALA A 17 -28.73 -7.19 -11.58
C ALA A 17 -28.49 -8.14 -12.77
N ARG A 18 -27.95 -7.58 -13.86
CA ARG A 18 -27.28 -8.31 -14.96
C ARG A 18 -26.38 -9.40 -14.37
N GLN A 19 -26.15 -10.49 -15.11
CA GLN A 19 -25.23 -11.56 -14.69
C GLN A 19 -23.97 -10.96 -14.04
N PRO A 20 -23.57 -11.43 -12.85
CA PRO A 20 -22.47 -10.82 -12.12
C PRO A 20 -21.21 -10.87 -13.00
N LEU A 21 -20.44 -9.77 -13.02
CA LEU A 21 -19.17 -9.72 -13.73
C LEU A 21 -18.19 -10.69 -13.06
N ARG A 22 -17.70 -11.67 -13.82
CA ARG A 22 -16.86 -12.78 -13.32
C ARG A 22 -15.45 -12.83 -13.91
N HIS A 23 -15.14 -11.95 -14.85
CA HIS A 23 -13.82 -11.85 -15.47
C HIS A 23 -13.16 -10.54 -15.09
N VAL A 24 -11.88 -10.57 -14.72
CA VAL A 24 -11.13 -9.38 -14.33
C VAL A 24 -9.71 -9.38 -14.86
N ALA A 25 -9.24 -8.21 -15.27
CA ALA A 25 -7.85 -7.94 -15.57
C ALA A 25 -7.28 -6.94 -14.56
N PHE A 26 -6.21 -7.31 -13.84
CA PHE A 26 -5.55 -6.47 -12.84
C PHE A 26 -4.26 -5.86 -13.39
N GLY A 27 -4.25 -4.56 -13.68
CA GLY A 27 -3.07 -3.77 -13.97
C GLY A 27 -2.30 -3.39 -12.71
N LEU A 28 -1.10 -3.95 -12.53
CA LEU A 28 -0.19 -3.57 -11.45
C LEU A 28 0.60 -2.32 -11.82
N ALA A 29 0.85 -1.45 -10.83
CA ALA A 29 1.69 -0.27 -10.97
C ALA A 29 3.00 -0.41 -10.19
N MET A 30 4.09 0.09 -10.77
CA MET A 30 5.46 0.16 -10.22
C MET A 30 6.15 -1.18 -9.92
N ARG A 31 5.47 -2.13 -9.28
CA ARG A 31 5.99 -3.45 -8.91
C ARG A 31 5.30 -4.54 -9.71
N THR A 32 6.09 -5.52 -10.14
CA THR A 32 5.58 -6.74 -10.75
C THR A 32 4.98 -7.67 -9.69
N TRP A 33 4.20 -8.65 -10.13
CA TRP A 33 3.74 -9.72 -9.26
C TRP A 33 4.91 -10.48 -8.61
N ALA A 34 6.01 -10.68 -9.36
CA ALA A 34 7.24 -11.29 -8.87
C ALA A 34 7.88 -10.49 -7.73
N ASP A 35 7.93 -9.16 -7.86
CA ASP A 35 8.51 -8.29 -6.84
C ASP A 35 7.76 -8.42 -5.50
N GLY A 36 6.45 -8.67 -5.53
CA GLY A 36 5.61 -8.86 -4.33
C GLY A 36 5.81 -10.21 -3.62
N ALA A 37 6.31 -11.23 -4.32
CA ALA A 37 6.52 -12.55 -3.71
C ALA A 37 7.55 -12.49 -2.57
N GLN A 38 8.48 -11.52 -2.62
CA GLN A 38 9.48 -11.32 -1.57
C GLN A 38 8.87 -10.84 -0.25
N ASP A 39 7.74 -10.13 -0.28
CA ASP A 39 7.14 -9.56 0.92
C ASP A 39 5.72 -10.07 1.20
N GLY A 40 5.35 -11.19 0.57
CA GLY A 40 4.04 -11.83 0.77
C GLY A 40 2.88 -11.07 0.14
N HIS A 41 3.15 -10.19 -0.83
CA HIS A 41 2.13 -9.40 -1.53
C HIS A 41 1.31 -8.50 -0.59
N TYR A 42 1.93 -8.00 0.48
CA TYR A 42 1.22 -7.30 1.57
C TYR A 42 0.65 -5.92 1.19
N ARG A 43 1.11 -5.33 0.07
CA ARG A 43 0.62 -4.03 -0.41
C ARG A 43 -0.80 -4.16 -0.97
N SER A 44 -1.66 -3.16 -0.77
CA SER A 44 -3.09 -3.25 -1.09
C SER A 44 -3.44 -3.77 -2.48
N GLY A 45 -2.85 -3.21 -3.54
CA GLY A 45 -3.11 -3.69 -4.90
C GLY A 45 -2.73 -5.15 -5.11
N GLN A 46 -1.66 -5.62 -4.48
CA GLN A 46 -1.22 -7.03 -4.57
C GLN A 46 -2.04 -7.94 -3.64
N ALA A 47 -2.43 -7.46 -2.46
CA ALA A 47 -3.32 -8.18 -1.56
C ALA A 47 -4.69 -8.42 -2.20
N ILE A 48 -5.27 -7.41 -2.87
CA ILE A 48 -6.52 -7.58 -3.65
C ILE A 48 -6.36 -8.64 -4.73
N VAL A 49 -5.27 -8.62 -5.48
CA VAL A 49 -5.00 -9.65 -6.50
C VAL A 49 -4.89 -11.02 -5.84
N ARG A 50 -4.20 -11.16 -4.71
CA ARG A 50 -4.08 -12.42 -3.98
C ARG A 50 -5.44 -12.99 -3.58
N GLU A 51 -6.31 -12.16 -3.00
CA GLU A 51 -7.67 -12.60 -2.65
C GLU A 51 -8.52 -12.91 -3.91
N ALA A 52 -8.33 -12.18 -5.02
CA ALA A 52 -9.03 -12.45 -6.27
C ALA A 52 -8.62 -13.76 -6.94
N LEU A 53 -7.34 -14.16 -6.83
CA LEU A 53 -6.85 -15.42 -7.40
C LEU A 53 -7.53 -16.64 -6.77
N THR A 54 -7.94 -16.55 -5.51
CA THR A 54 -8.62 -17.62 -4.77
C THR A 54 -10.13 -17.45 -4.69
N ASP A 55 -10.69 -16.38 -5.27
CA ASP A 55 -12.11 -16.09 -5.22
C ASP A 55 -12.91 -17.04 -6.16
N PRO A 56 -13.78 -17.91 -5.62
CA PRO A 56 -14.60 -18.81 -6.43
C PRO A 56 -15.68 -18.08 -7.25
N GLY A 57 -15.96 -16.80 -6.93
CA GLY A 57 -16.87 -15.96 -7.68
C GLY A 57 -16.26 -15.33 -8.92
N LEU A 58 -14.98 -15.59 -9.24
CA LEU A 58 -14.30 -15.11 -10.45
C LEU A 58 -13.91 -16.29 -11.34
N ASP A 59 -14.49 -16.31 -12.54
CA ASP A 59 -14.25 -17.34 -13.55
C ASP A 59 -12.86 -17.19 -14.20
N SER A 60 -12.30 -15.97 -14.25
CA SER A 60 -10.92 -15.76 -14.71
C SER A 60 -10.28 -14.49 -14.16
N VAL A 61 -8.99 -14.58 -13.84
CA VAL A 61 -8.16 -13.48 -13.35
C VAL A 61 -6.90 -13.37 -14.20
N LEU A 62 -6.74 -12.25 -14.91
CA LEU A 62 -5.53 -11.91 -15.64
C LEU A 62 -4.76 -10.83 -14.89
N VAL A 63 -3.58 -11.15 -14.37
CA VAL A 63 -2.67 -10.15 -13.77
C VAL A 63 -1.78 -9.58 -14.86
N SER A 64 -1.66 -8.27 -14.93
CA SER A 64 -0.85 -7.54 -15.89
C SER A 64 0.24 -6.78 -15.16
N ASP A 65 1.50 -7.21 -15.33
CA ASP A 65 2.65 -6.51 -14.76
C ASP A 65 2.77 -5.07 -15.29
N PRO A 66 3.43 -4.15 -14.57
CA PRO A 66 3.76 -2.84 -15.11
C PRO A 66 4.73 -2.95 -16.30
N LEU A 67 4.78 -1.90 -17.12
CA LEU A 67 5.72 -1.82 -18.24
C LEU A 67 7.18 -1.90 -17.77
N ARG A 68 7.92 -2.88 -18.30
CA ARG A 68 9.35 -3.06 -18.02
C ARG A 68 10.21 -2.73 -19.24
N SER A 69 11.46 -2.35 -18.98
CA SER A 69 12.45 -2.22 -20.05
C SER A 69 12.96 -3.59 -20.47
N TRP A 70 13.20 -3.83 -21.76
CA TRP A 70 13.85 -5.06 -22.24
C TRP A 70 15.19 -5.33 -21.53
N ALA A 71 15.95 -4.28 -21.24
CA ALA A 71 17.19 -4.40 -20.47
C ALA A 71 16.99 -4.92 -19.03
N SER A 72 15.80 -4.81 -18.43
CA SER A 72 15.56 -5.38 -17.11
C SER A 72 15.34 -6.89 -17.16
N ARG A 73 15.18 -7.50 -18.34
CA ARG A 73 14.97 -8.93 -18.52
C ARG A 73 16.28 -9.73 -18.52
N VAL A 74 17.39 -9.06 -18.84
CA VAL A 74 18.75 -9.62 -18.83
C VAL A 74 19.49 -9.35 -17.51
N SER A 75 18.85 -8.66 -16.56
CA SER A 75 19.44 -8.40 -15.25
C SER A 75 19.54 -9.71 -14.46
N PRO A 76 20.63 -9.96 -13.72
CA PRO A 76 20.70 -11.08 -12.77
C PRO A 76 19.62 -11.03 -11.67
N ARG A 77 19.05 -9.83 -11.42
CA ARG A 77 17.92 -9.60 -10.51
C ARG A 77 16.57 -9.78 -11.19
N ALA A 78 16.53 -10.08 -12.48
CA ALA A 78 15.30 -10.38 -13.21
C ALA A 78 14.78 -11.75 -12.78
N GLY A 79 13.89 -11.77 -11.79
CA GLY A 79 13.17 -12.99 -11.46
C GLY A 79 12.42 -13.49 -12.70
N ARG A 80 12.40 -14.81 -12.92
CA ARG A 80 11.44 -15.44 -13.83
C ARG A 80 10.04 -15.07 -13.35
N ALA A 81 9.11 -14.83 -14.27
CA ALA A 81 7.71 -14.63 -13.92
C ALA A 81 7.27 -15.80 -13.01
N PRO A 82 6.75 -15.53 -11.80
CA PRO A 82 6.26 -16.59 -10.93
C PRO A 82 5.10 -17.31 -11.62
N SER A 83 4.96 -18.61 -11.37
CA SER A 83 3.77 -19.35 -11.77
C SER A 83 2.56 -18.79 -11.02
N MET A 84 1.42 -18.68 -11.70
CA MET A 84 0.13 -18.32 -11.08
C MET A 84 -0.59 -19.53 -10.50
N GLY A 85 0.08 -20.68 -10.45
CA GLY A 85 -0.50 -21.98 -10.10
C GLY A 85 -0.79 -22.82 -11.34
N GLU A 86 -1.51 -23.93 -11.13
CA GLU A 86 -1.90 -24.85 -12.21
C GLU A 86 -3.24 -24.47 -12.87
N ASP A 87 -4.01 -23.58 -12.26
CA ASP A 87 -5.30 -23.14 -12.78
C ASP A 87 -5.12 -22.28 -14.05
N PRO A 88 -5.54 -22.77 -15.24
CA PRO A 88 -5.36 -22.06 -16.50
C PRO A 88 -6.20 -20.78 -16.60
N THR A 89 -7.14 -20.56 -15.69
CA THR A 89 -7.96 -19.34 -15.61
C THR A 89 -7.27 -18.21 -14.84
N ARG A 90 -6.12 -18.50 -14.22
CA ARG A 90 -5.28 -17.55 -13.48
C ARG A 90 -4.00 -17.33 -14.28
N ASP A 91 -3.86 -16.14 -14.86
CA ASP A 91 -2.78 -15.86 -15.81
C ASP A 91 -1.99 -14.60 -15.46
N LEU A 92 -0.74 -14.54 -15.91
CA LEU A 92 0.16 -13.41 -15.73
C LEU A 92 0.72 -12.95 -17.07
N LEU A 93 0.46 -11.69 -17.42
CA LEU A 93 0.96 -11.05 -18.62
C LEU A 93 2.04 -10.02 -18.31
N GLN A 94 3.20 -10.18 -18.94
CA GLN A 94 4.32 -9.26 -18.80
C GLN A 94 4.50 -8.38 -20.03
N HIS A 95 4.80 -7.10 -19.80
CA HIS A 95 4.95 -6.10 -20.85
C HIS A 95 6.37 -5.55 -20.88
N TYR A 96 6.97 -5.55 -22.07
CA TYR A 96 8.33 -5.07 -22.29
C TYR A 96 8.38 -4.02 -23.39
N ARG A 97 9.20 -2.99 -23.21
CA ARG A 97 9.50 -1.97 -24.21
C ARG A 97 10.97 -1.54 -24.12
N LEU A 98 11.47 -0.83 -25.13
CA LEU A 98 12.86 -0.34 -25.13
C LEU A 98 13.07 0.83 -24.14
N ARG A 99 12.09 1.74 -24.02
CA ARG A 99 12.17 2.96 -23.20
C ARG A 99 11.99 2.67 -21.70
N ARG A 100 12.88 3.23 -20.86
CA ARG A 100 12.90 3.02 -19.40
C ARG A 100 11.96 3.94 -18.58
N GLY A 101 11.70 5.17 -19.03
CA GLY A 101 10.92 6.17 -18.25
C GLY A 101 9.44 6.21 -18.60
N LEU A 102 8.58 6.53 -17.62
CA LEU A 102 7.12 6.69 -17.81
C LEU A 102 6.78 7.64 -18.97
N PRO A 103 5.62 7.45 -19.63
CA PRO A 103 5.09 8.48 -20.52
C PRO A 103 5.09 9.84 -19.82
N ARG A 104 5.33 10.92 -20.58
CA ARG A 104 5.36 12.28 -20.01
C ARG A 104 4.19 13.15 -20.44
N ILE A 105 3.51 12.77 -21.52
CA ILE A 105 2.40 13.53 -22.10
C ILE A 105 1.24 12.59 -22.43
N PRO A 106 -0.01 13.10 -22.45
CA PRO A 106 -1.22 12.33 -22.74
C PRO A 106 -1.13 11.47 -24.01
N ALA A 107 -0.73 12.05 -25.15
CA ALA A 107 -0.67 11.32 -26.42
C ALA A 107 0.34 10.13 -26.38
N GLU A 108 1.45 10.27 -25.66
CA GLU A 108 2.39 9.17 -25.45
C GLU A 108 1.76 8.09 -24.57
N ALA A 109 1.08 8.50 -23.50
CA ALA A 109 0.40 7.59 -22.58
C ALA A 109 -0.66 6.76 -23.30
N GLU A 110 -1.53 7.40 -24.08
CA GLU A 110 -2.57 6.73 -24.90
C GLU A 110 -1.95 5.73 -25.88
N ALA A 111 -0.88 6.10 -26.59
CA ALA A 111 -0.21 5.19 -27.52
C ALA A 111 0.42 3.98 -26.80
N VAL A 112 1.00 4.20 -25.62
CA VAL A 112 1.65 3.15 -24.83
C VAL A 112 0.64 2.21 -24.20
N PHE A 113 -0.35 2.75 -23.48
CA PHE A 113 -1.33 1.95 -22.77
C PHE A 113 -2.38 1.36 -23.72
N GLY A 114 -2.70 1.99 -24.85
CA GLY A 114 -3.52 1.36 -25.89
C GLY A 114 -2.88 0.09 -26.49
N ARG A 115 -1.54 0.02 -26.56
CA ARG A 115 -0.86 -1.24 -26.94
C ARG A 115 -0.98 -2.32 -25.86
N VAL A 116 -0.88 -1.93 -24.59
CA VAL A 116 -1.06 -2.83 -23.44
C VAL A 116 -2.51 -3.36 -23.44
N GLU A 117 -3.49 -2.49 -23.57
CA GLU A 117 -4.92 -2.80 -23.66
C GLU A 117 -5.23 -3.78 -24.80
N ARG A 118 -4.79 -3.50 -26.03
CA ARG A 118 -4.97 -4.44 -27.16
C ARG A 118 -4.34 -5.81 -26.90
N ARG A 119 -3.27 -5.90 -26.11
CA ARG A 119 -2.68 -7.18 -25.72
C ARG A 119 -3.52 -7.89 -24.66
N LEU A 120 -4.04 -7.16 -23.69
CA LEU A 120 -4.95 -7.69 -22.66
C LEU A 120 -6.23 -8.24 -23.31
N LEU A 121 -6.91 -7.43 -24.14
CA LEU A 121 -8.15 -7.82 -24.81
C LEU A 121 -7.96 -9.05 -25.71
N ARG A 122 -6.84 -9.13 -26.46
CA ARG A 122 -6.51 -10.34 -27.24
C ARG A 122 -6.30 -11.58 -26.37
N ARG A 123 -5.72 -11.42 -25.18
CA ARG A 123 -5.48 -12.53 -24.24
C ARG A 123 -6.76 -13.01 -23.57
N LEU A 124 -7.67 -12.09 -23.27
CA LEU A 124 -8.95 -12.35 -22.60
C LEU A 124 -10.03 -12.88 -23.57
N GLY A 125 -9.97 -12.48 -24.83
CA GLY A 125 -11.03 -12.73 -25.81
C GLY A 125 -12.27 -11.85 -25.58
N PRO A 126 -13.39 -12.14 -26.25
CA PRO A 126 -14.58 -11.26 -26.30
C PRO A 126 -15.47 -11.34 -25.04
N ARG A 127 -14.89 -11.55 -23.85
CA ARG A 127 -15.65 -11.73 -22.61
C ARG A 127 -15.86 -10.40 -21.88
N PRO A 128 -17.04 -10.13 -21.32
CA PRO A 128 -17.25 -8.97 -20.45
C PRO A 128 -16.28 -9.02 -19.26
N THR A 129 -15.29 -8.12 -19.27
CA THR A 129 -14.19 -8.12 -18.31
C THR A 129 -14.06 -6.75 -17.67
N VAL A 130 -13.89 -6.71 -16.35
CA VAL A 130 -13.56 -5.46 -15.63
C VAL A 130 -12.06 -5.24 -15.68
N LEU A 131 -11.63 -4.06 -16.11
CA LEU A 131 -10.24 -3.63 -15.90
C LEU A 131 -10.14 -3.00 -14.52
N VAL A 132 -9.29 -3.58 -13.67
CA VAL A 132 -8.90 -2.98 -12.41
C VAL A 132 -7.43 -2.61 -12.52
N THR A 133 -7.05 -1.38 -12.23
CA THR A 133 -5.64 -0.99 -12.30
C THR A 133 -5.22 -0.12 -11.12
N SER A 134 -3.98 -0.30 -10.68
CA SER A 134 -3.31 0.58 -9.70
C SER A 134 -2.47 1.67 -10.38
N ASP A 135 -2.51 1.76 -11.72
CA ASP A 135 -1.81 2.80 -12.51
C ASP A 135 -2.84 3.86 -12.97
N PRO A 136 -2.74 5.11 -12.49
CA PRO A 136 -3.70 6.16 -12.83
C PRO A 136 -3.73 6.47 -14.32
N VAL A 137 -2.59 6.35 -15.00
CA VAL A 137 -2.48 6.66 -16.43
C VAL A 137 -3.13 5.54 -17.25
N GLN A 138 -2.99 4.28 -16.82
CA GLN A 138 -3.73 3.18 -17.46
C GLN A 138 -5.24 3.36 -17.29
N ALA A 139 -5.70 3.74 -16.09
CA ALA A 139 -7.12 3.97 -15.83
C ALA A 139 -7.69 5.10 -16.71
N ALA A 140 -6.95 6.21 -16.83
CA ALA A 140 -7.36 7.37 -17.62
C ALA A 140 -7.37 7.12 -19.14
N THR A 141 -6.52 6.22 -19.62
CA THR A 141 -6.36 5.94 -21.07
C THR A 141 -7.20 4.77 -21.55
N ALA A 142 -7.73 3.94 -20.65
CA ALA A 142 -8.54 2.78 -21.00
C ALA A 142 -9.79 3.20 -21.81
N ASP A 143 -10.11 2.39 -22.81
CA ASP A 143 -11.29 2.56 -23.65
C ASP A 143 -12.53 2.07 -22.89
N PRO A 144 -13.46 2.96 -22.49
CA PRO A 144 -14.63 2.56 -21.70
C PRO A 144 -15.55 1.57 -22.42
N ASP A 145 -15.50 1.50 -23.76
CA ASP A 145 -16.33 0.59 -24.54
C ASP A 145 -15.69 -0.80 -24.71
N ALA A 146 -14.39 -0.91 -24.45
CA ALA A 146 -13.65 -2.17 -24.53
C ALA A 146 -13.76 -3.02 -23.25
N TRP A 147 -14.21 -2.43 -22.14
CA TRP A 147 -14.30 -3.06 -20.83
C TRP A 147 -15.73 -3.05 -20.30
N ALA A 148 -16.09 -4.04 -19.48
CA ALA A 148 -17.38 -4.03 -18.78
C ALA A 148 -17.45 -2.88 -17.75
N ASP A 149 -16.33 -2.58 -17.11
CA ASP A 149 -16.09 -1.33 -16.39
C ASP A 149 -14.57 -1.11 -16.20
N VAL A 150 -14.18 0.10 -15.84
CA VAL A 150 -12.80 0.45 -15.48
C VAL A 150 -12.77 0.94 -14.04
N VAL A 151 -11.89 0.33 -13.25
CA VAL A 151 -11.70 0.61 -11.82
C VAL A 151 -10.27 1.02 -11.55
N PHE A 152 -10.06 2.21 -11.00
CA PHE A 152 -8.78 2.65 -10.48
C PHE A 152 -8.68 2.37 -8.98
N HIS A 153 -7.73 1.53 -8.59
CA HIS A 153 -7.36 1.28 -7.20
C HIS A 153 -6.28 2.27 -6.75
N ALA A 154 -6.73 3.39 -6.18
CA ALA A 154 -5.90 4.49 -5.72
C ALA A 154 -5.30 4.19 -4.34
N TRP A 155 -4.09 3.62 -4.33
CA TRP A 155 -3.36 3.31 -3.09
C TRP A 155 -2.46 4.46 -2.59
N ASP A 156 -2.26 5.51 -3.39
CA ASP A 156 -1.53 6.73 -3.02
C ASP A 156 -1.93 7.91 -3.92
N ASP A 157 -1.46 9.11 -3.56
CA ASP A 157 -1.51 10.31 -4.41
C ASP A 157 -0.23 10.41 -5.26
N PHE A 158 -0.33 9.90 -6.49
CA PHE A 158 0.80 9.84 -7.42
C PHE A 158 1.32 11.22 -7.83
N ALA A 159 0.47 12.25 -7.80
CA ALA A 159 0.85 13.62 -8.13
C ALA A 159 1.73 14.26 -7.04
N GLU A 160 1.68 13.74 -5.81
CA GLU A 160 2.46 14.21 -4.66
C GLU A 160 3.60 13.23 -4.28
N ALA A 161 3.78 12.15 -5.05
CA ALA A 161 4.81 11.15 -4.77
C ALA A 161 6.23 11.75 -4.90
N PRO A 162 7.13 11.50 -3.93
CA PRO A 162 8.38 12.24 -3.81
C PRO A 162 9.43 11.74 -4.79
N HIS A 163 9.32 10.51 -5.32
CA HIS A 163 10.35 9.95 -6.19
C HIS A 163 10.53 10.81 -7.47
N PRO A 164 11.78 11.08 -7.93
CA PRO A 164 12.04 11.92 -9.11
C PRO A 164 11.24 11.54 -10.37
N HIS A 165 11.05 10.24 -10.61
CA HIS A 165 10.24 9.76 -11.74
C HIS A 165 8.76 10.12 -11.64
N HIS A 166 8.19 10.15 -10.43
CA HIS A 166 6.80 10.55 -10.22
C HIS A 166 6.66 12.08 -10.25
N ARG A 167 7.60 12.81 -9.65
CA ARG A 167 7.66 14.28 -9.75
C ARG A 167 7.68 14.75 -11.20
N ALA A 168 8.49 14.12 -12.05
CA ALA A 168 8.57 14.44 -13.47
C ALA A 168 7.31 14.07 -14.29
N ALA A 169 6.41 13.26 -13.73
CA ALA A 169 5.16 12.83 -14.35
C ALA A 169 3.93 13.47 -13.66
N ARG A 170 4.13 14.46 -12.78
CA ARG A 170 3.06 15.07 -11.98
C ARG A 170 1.90 15.58 -12.83
N ASP A 171 2.19 16.33 -13.88
CA ASP A 171 1.14 16.90 -14.74
C ASP A 171 0.37 15.83 -15.49
N LEU A 172 1.03 14.71 -15.84
CA LEU A 172 0.36 13.55 -16.41
C LEU A 172 -0.57 12.86 -15.40
N TYR A 173 -0.21 12.81 -14.11
CA TYR A 173 -1.10 12.27 -13.08
C TYR A 173 -2.31 13.16 -12.83
N LEU A 174 -2.12 14.49 -12.81
CA LEU A 174 -3.23 15.43 -12.69
C LEU A 174 -4.17 15.31 -13.89
N TRP A 175 -3.63 15.28 -15.11
CA TRP A 175 -4.40 14.99 -16.31
C TRP A 175 -5.15 13.66 -16.20
N ALA A 176 -4.53 12.61 -15.65
CA ALA A 176 -5.17 11.31 -15.48
C ALA A 176 -6.33 11.38 -14.47
N TYR A 177 -6.20 12.17 -13.40
CA TYR A 177 -7.27 12.39 -12.42
C TYR A 177 -8.47 13.10 -13.06
N ASP A 178 -8.21 14.20 -13.79
CA ASP A 178 -9.24 14.93 -14.52
C ASP A 178 -9.96 14.02 -15.54
N ARG A 179 -9.20 13.25 -16.32
CA ARG A 179 -9.75 12.29 -17.30
C ARG A 179 -10.60 11.20 -16.66
N MET A 180 -10.19 10.68 -15.50
CA MET A 180 -10.98 9.69 -14.78
C MET A 180 -12.31 10.28 -14.30
N ALA A 181 -12.32 11.53 -13.85
CA ALA A 181 -13.55 12.23 -13.49
C ALA A 181 -14.45 12.49 -14.72
N GLU A 182 -13.88 12.96 -15.82
CA GLU A 182 -14.59 13.20 -17.09
C GLU A 182 -15.22 11.93 -17.68
N ARG A 183 -14.53 10.79 -17.58
CA ARG A 183 -14.97 9.50 -18.13
C ARG A 183 -15.76 8.64 -17.15
N ASP A 184 -16.06 9.17 -15.97
CA ASP A 184 -16.73 8.47 -14.89
C ASP A 184 -16.08 7.11 -14.56
N VAL A 185 -14.74 7.09 -14.47
CA VAL A 185 -14.00 5.90 -14.05
C VAL A 185 -14.30 5.61 -12.58
N LYS A 186 -14.58 4.36 -12.25
CA LYS A 186 -14.83 3.95 -10.87
C LYS A 186 -13.52 4.03 -10.07
N VAL A 187 -13.51 4.71 -8.94
CA VAL A 187 -12.32 4.83 -8.08
C VAL A 187 -12.55 4.12 -6.76
N ILE A 188 -11.61 3.27 -6.37
CA ILE A 188 -11.52 2.73 -5.02
C ILE A 188 -10.24 3.28 -4.40
N SER A 189 -10.37 4.09 -3.34
CA SER A 189 -9.21 4.72 -2.70
C SER A 189 -8.97 4.18 -1.30
N VAL A 190 -7.71 4.15 -0.89
CA VAL A 190 -7.35 3.81 0.50
C VAL A 190 -7.53 4.95 1.50
N ALA A 191 -7.83 6.16 1.02
CA ALA A 191 -8.00 7.34 1.85
C ALA A 191 -8.99 8.34 1.25
N GLU A 192 -9.82 8.95 2.11
CA GLU A 192 -10.81 9.96 1.72
C GLU A 192 -10.19 11.10 0.91
N ARG A 193 -9.10 11.68 1.41
CA ARG A 193 -8.46 12.83 0.76
C ARG A 193 -7.85 12.51 -0.61
N THR A 194 -7.37 11.29 -0.80
CA THR A 194 -6.93 10.83 -2.13
C THR A 194 -8.14 10.70 -3.06
N ALA A 195 -9.26 10.17 -2.58
CA ALA A 195 -10.49 10.06 -3.35
C ALA A 195 -11.06 11.44 -3.74
N GLU A 196 -11.09 12.39 -2.79
CA GLU A 196 -11.49 13.79 -3.01
C GLU A 196 -10.60 14.46 -4.06
N ARG A 197 -9.28 14.25 -3.98
CA ARG A 197 -8.32 14.83 -4.91
C ARG A 197 -8.43 14.27 -6.33
N ILE A 198 -8.76 13.00 -6.47
CA ILE A 198 -9.01 12.41 -7.80
C ILE A 198 -10.34 12.93 -8.38
N GLY A 199 -11.32 13.24 -7.52
CA GLY A 199 -12.55 13.91 -7.94
C GLY A 199 -13.54 13.06 -8.73
N ALA A 200 -13.29 11.76 -8.91
CA ALA A 200 -14.20 10.88 -9.63
C ALA A 200 -15.59 10.80 -8.96
N PRO A 201 -16.71 10.86 -9.71
CA PRO A 201 -18.05 10.76 -9.15
C PRO A 201 -18.32 9.39 -8.51
N ARG A 202 -18.01 8.30 -9.23
CA ARG A 202 -18.11 6.92 -8.71
C ARG A 202 -16.90 6.55 -7.87
N ARG A 203 -16.85 7.03 -6.62
CA ARG A 203 -15.77 6.71 -5.68
C ARG A 203 -16.23 5.98 -4.41
N HIS A 204 -15.37 5.09 -3.91
CA HIS A 204 -15.54 4.44 -2.60
C HIS A 204 -14.21 4.34 -1.85
N VAL A 205 -14.25 4.46 -0.52
CA VAL A 205 -13.03 4.48 0.32
C VAL A 205 -12.94 3.18 1.10
N ILE A 206 -11.89 2.40 0.82
CA ILE A 206 -11.55 1.15 1.52
C ILE A 206 -10.13 1.29 2.06
N PRO A 207 -9.98 1.60 3.37
CA PRO A 207 -8.66 1.79 3.96
C PRO A 207 -7.77 0.55 3.86
N ASN A 208 -6.46 0.78 4.02
CA ASN A 208 -5.49 -0.32 4.09
C ASN A 208 -5.85 -1.33 5.20
N GLY A 209 -5.35 -2.56 5.01
CA GLY A 209 -5.56 -3.68 5.91
C GLY A 209 -4.29 -4.49 6.11
N VAL A 210 -4.44 -5.62 6.80
CA VAL A 210 -3.38 -6.60 7.07
C VAL A 210 -3.84 -7.98 6.64
N THR A 211 -2.91 -8.91 6.44
CA THR A 211 -3.24 -10.35 6.42
C THR A 211 -3.17 -10.86 7.85
N ALA A 212 -4.29 -11.09 8.52
CA ALA A 212 -4.34 -11.44 9.95
C ALA A 212 -3.46 -12.66 10.29
N ALA A 213 -3.50 -13.68 9.44
CA ALA A 213 -2.73 -14.92 9.59
C ALA A 213 -1.21 -14.69 9.68
N GLU A 214 -0.66 -13.65 9.05
CA GLU A 214 0.78 -13.32 9.12
C GLU A 214 1.21 -12.94 10.55
N PHE A 215 0.29 -12.45 11.38
CA PHE A 215 0.56 -11.95 12.73
C PHE A 215 0.26 -12.97 13.83
N GLU A 216 -0.38 -14.10 13.52
CA GLU A 216 -0.66 -15.17 14.48
C GLU A 216 0.60 -15.98 14.83
N ARG A 217 1.50 -16.13 13.85
CA ARG A 217 2.76 -16.85 14.00
C ARG A 217 3.92 -15.96 13.53
N PRO A 218 4.22 -14.86 14.25
CA PRO A 218 5.38 -14.06 13.91
C PRO A 218 6.62 -14.96 13.96
N GLY A 219 7.55 -14.76 13.03
CA GLY A 219 8.81 -15.51 13.02
C GLY A 219 9.69 -15.18 14.23
N GLN A 220 10.97 -15.54 14.14
CA GLN A 220 11.97 -15.00 15.05
C GLN A 220 12.55 -13.72 14.42
N PRO A 221 12.78 -12.64 15.20
CA PRO A 221 13.52 -11.49 14.69
C PRO A 221 14.98 -11.90 14.44
N PRO A 222 15.75 -11.08 13.72
CA PRO A 222 17.16 -11.34 13.50
C PRO A 222 17.94 -11.46 14.82
N GLU A 223 19.05 -12.18 14.80
CA GLU A 223 19.88 -12.36 15.99
C GLU A 223 20.40 -11.03 16.55
N TRP A 224 20.85 -10.12 15.67
CA TRP A 224 21.33 -8.80 16.07
C TRP A 224 20.26 -8.00 16.86
N PHE A 225 18.98 -8.14 16.47
CA PHE A 225 17.88 -7.48 17.16
C PHE A 225 17.63 -8.11 18.52
N SER A 226 17.69 -9.45 18.61
CA SER A 226 17.51 -10.19 19.86
C SER A 226 18.61 -9.95 20.88
N ARG A 227 19.80 -9.54 20.44
CA ARG A 227 20.94 -9.21 21.31
C ARG A 227 20.85 -7.81 21.93
N LEU A 228 19.96 -6.95 21.47
CA LEU A 228 19.73 -5.63 22.07
C LEU A 228 19.28 -5.80 23.53
N ARG A 229 19.91 -5.05 24.45
CA ARG A 229 19.61 -5.05 25.90
C ARG A 229 18.89 -3.77 26.35
N THR A 230 18.64 -2.87 25.40
CA THR A 230 17.97 -1.59 25.57
C THR A 230 16.48 -1.72 25.24
N LYS A 231 15.69 -0.71 25.59
CA LYS A 231 14.33 -0.56 25.05
C LYS A 231 14.38 -0.19 23.57
N VAL A 232 13.45 -0.69 22.77
CA VAL A 232 13.44 -0.49 21.32
C VAL A 232 12.29 0.41 20.88
N ALA A 233 12.62 1.52 20.22
CA ALA A 233 11.69 2.31 19.45
C ALA A 233 11.87 1.98 17.95
N LEU A 234 10.89 1.32 17.33
CA LEU A 234 11.02 0.74 16.00
C LEU A 234 10.29 1.57 14.93
N TYR A 235 10.99 1.90 13.85
CA TYR A 235 10.40 2.25 12.56
C TYR A 235 10.64 1.08 11.58
N ALA A 236 9.60 0.63 10.88
CA ALA A 236 9.71 -0.44 9.89
C ALA A 236 9.05 -0.06 8.56
N GLY A 237 9.88 0.05 7.52
CA GLY A 237 9.54 0.16 6.10
C GLY A 237 10.46 1.15 5.38
N THR A 238 10.11 1.52 4.14
CA THR A 238 10.99 2.35 3.30
C THR A 238 11.34 3.67 3.96
N MET A 239 12.63 4.00 3.94
CA MET A 239 13.23 5.22 4.47
C MET A 239 13.48 6.18 3.32
N GLU A 240 12.69 7.26 3.32
CA GLU A 240 12.64 8.30 2.29
C GLU A 240 12.31 9.65 2.94
N SER A 241 12.41 10.75 2.20
CA SER A 241 12.27 12.13 2.70
C SER A 241 11.00 12.46 3.49
N ARG A 242 9.95 11.63 3.44
CA ARG A 242 8.76 11.83 4.28
C ARG A 242 8.97 11.52 5.76
N VAL A 243 10.05 10.79 6.11
CA VAL A 243 10.36 10.45 7.51
C VAL A 243 11.01 11.67 8.17
N ASP A 244 10.49 12.07 9.32
CA ASP A 244 10.99 13.21 10.09
C ASP A 244 12.27 12.82 10.86
N THR A 245 13.40 12.92 10.17
CA THR A 245 14.72 12.56 10.74
C THR A 245 15.20 13.57 11.77
N ALA A 246 14.67 14.80 11.76
CA ALA A 246 14.93 15.80 12.80
C ALA A 246 14.27 15.38 14.12
N ALA A 247 12.97 15.03 14.09
CA ALA A 247 12.26 14.53 15.26
C ALA A 247 12.90 13.23 15.81
N LEU A 248 13.38 12.34 14.94
CA LEU A 248 14.11 11.14 15.35
C LEU A 248 15.47 11.45 16.00
N THR A 249 16.16 12.49 15.52
CA THR A 249 17.44 12.95 16.11
C THR A 249 17.22 13.50 17.51
N ASP A 250 16.20 14.33 17.67
CA ASP A 250 15.80 14.88 18.98
C ASP A 250 15.35 13.77 19.92
N LEU A 251 14.57 12.81 19.42
CA LEU A 251 14.13 11.65 20.18
C LEU A 251 15.32 10.81 20.66
N ALA A 252 16.31 10.54 19.80
CA ALA A 252 17.49 9.78 20.15
C ALA A 252 18.26 10.45 21.30
N GLY A 253 18.51 11.77 21.20
CA GLY A 253 19.17 12.53 22.27
C GLY A 253 18.36 12.53 23.57
N ALA A 254 17.04 12.73 23.47
CA ALA A 254 16.17 12.79 24.63
C ALA A 254 16.00 11.44 25.34
N LEU A 255 15.95 10.31 24.62
CA LEU A 255 15.82 8.97 25.21
C LEU A 255 17.13 8.47 25.85
N GLY A 256 18.27 8.83 25.26
CA GLY A 256 19.59 8.46 25.76
C GLY A 256 19.93 6.96 25.57
N PRO A 257 20.98 6.47 26.25
CA PRO A 257 21.59 5.15 25.99
C PRO A 257 20.76 3.95 26.48
N SER A 258 19.71 4.17 27.27
CA SER A 258 18.80 3.10 27.71
C SER A 258 17.82 2.64 26.61
N TRP A 259 17.82 3.35 25.49
CA TRP A 259 16.98 3.08 24.32
C TRP A 259 17.84 2.84 23.08
N THR A 260 17.25 2.18 22.11
CA THR A 260 17.76 2.10 20.74
C THR A 260 16.62 2.40 19.79
N ILE A 261 16.80 3.41 18.92
CA ILE A 261 15.91 3.63 17.79
C ILE A 261 16.35 2.71 16.68
N VAL A 262 15.50 1.76 16.31
CA VAL A 262 15.76 0.79 15.25
C VAL A 262 14.94 1.19 14.03
N MET A 263 15.59 1.39 12.90
CA MET A 263 14.96 1.67 11.62
C MET A 263 15.25 0.52 10.66
N VAL A 264 14.21 -0.19 10.21
CA VAL A 264 14.34 -1.37 9.35
C VAL A 264 13.66 -1.12 8.02
N GLY A 265 14.36 -1.31 6.91
CA GLY A 265 13.78 -1.22 5.57
C GLY A 265 14.75 -0.62 4.56
N LEU A 266 14.34 -0.56 3.29
CA LEU A 266 15.20 0.01 2.25
C LEU A 266 15.34 1.53 2.43
N VAL A 267 16.57 2.03 2.38
CA VAL A 267 16.87 3.46 2.27
C VAL A 267 16.91 3.83 0.79
N THR A 268 15.93 4.60 0.34
CA THR A 268 15.85 5.05 -1.07
C THR A 268 16.40 6.45 -1.27
N GLU A 269 16.43 7.24 -0.20
CA GLU A 269 17.00 8.59 -0.16
C GLU A 269 17.89 8.66 1.09
N PRO A 270 19.21 8.42 0.98
CA PRO A 270 20.10 8.28 2.14
C PRO A 270 20.39 9.59 2.87
N GLU A 271 20.41 10.71 2.15
CA GLU A 271 20.88 12.01 2.66
C GLU A 271 20.17 12.45 3.95
N PRO A 272 18.82 12.34 4.10
CA PRO A 272 18.14 12.70 5.33
C PRO A 272 18.52 11.87 6.56
N PHE A 273 19.08 10.67 6.36
CA PHE A 273 19.36 9.69 7.42
C PHE A 273 20.83 9.69 7.87
N GLU A 274 21.72 10.38 7.17
CA GLU A 274 23.16 10.37 7.48
C GLU A 274 23.46 10.84 8.90
N ARG A 275 22.79 11.89 9.37
CA ARG A 275 22.94 12.36 10.75
C ARG A 275 22.50 11.29 11.76
N LEU A 276 21.39 10.61 11.51
CA LEU A 276 20.87 9.56 12.40
C LEU A 276 21.87 8.41 12.54
N ARG A 277 22.55 8.01 11.47
CA ARG A 277 23.57 6.94 11.49
C ARG A 277 24.73 7.21 12.44
N THR A 278 25.02 8.48 12.71
CA THR A 278 26.12 8.88 13.61
C THR A 278 25.76 8.81 15.10
N LEU A 279 24.48 8.58 15.44
CA LEU A 279 24.02 8.58 16.83
C LEU A 279 24.23 7.20 17.47
N PRO A 280 24.80 7.13 18.69
CA PRO A 280 25.21 5.86 19.31
C PRO A 280 24.05 4.94 19.69
N ASN A 281 22.83 5.47 19.76
CA ASN A 281 21.61 4.75 20.08
C ASN A 281 20.64 4.64 18.91
N VAL A 282 21.14 4.76 17.67
CA VAL A 282 20.35 4.55 16.45
C VAL A 282 20.95 3.41 15.64
N VAL A 283 20.10 2.48 15.20
CA VAL A 283 20.45 1.37 14.30
C VAL A 283 19.61 1.51 13.04
N ILE A 284 20.27 1.74 11.91
CA ILE A 284 19.63 1.70 10.59
C ILE A 284 19.97 0.38 9.91
N ALA A 285 19.03 -0.55 9.93
CA ALA A 285 19.10 -1.82 9.23
C ALA A 285 18.51 -1.65 7.82
N ASP A 286 19.35 -1.16 6.91
CA ASP A 286 18.99 -0.79 5.53
C ASP A 286 18.94 -1.97 4.54
N SER A 287 19.21 -3.18 5.03
CA SER A 287 19.09 -4.41 4.27
C SER A 287 17.65 -4.92 4.23
N TRP A 288 17.34 -5.68 3.17
CA TRP A 288 16.06 -6.40 3.09
C TRP A 288 15.98 -7.45 4.20
N HIS A 289 14.83 -7.50 4.87
CA HIS A 289 14.53 -8.49 5.90
C HIS A 289 13.28 -9.29 5.50
N PRO A 290 13.27 -10.62 5.67
CA PRO A 290 12.09 -11.44 5.49
C PRO A 290 10.90 -10.92 6.28
N ARG A 291 9.71 -10.97 5.65
CA ARG A 291 8.45 -10.51 6.24
C ARG A 291 8.21 -11.04 7.66
N PRO A 292 8.37 -12.36 7.97
CA PRO A 292 8.19 -12.86 9.34
C PRO A 292 9.15 -12.26 10.37
N GLN A 293 10.38 -11.90 9.97
CA GLN A 293 11.34 -11.25 10.87
C GLN A 293 10.93 -9.82 11.19
N VAL A 294 10.41 -9.07 10.20
CA VAL A 294 9.91 -7.70 10.38
C VAL A 294 8.72 -7.70 11.34
N LEU A 295 7.77 -8.62 11.15
CA LEU A 295 6.62 -8.77 12.06
C LEU A 295 7.05 -9.16 13.48
N ALA A 296 8.05 -10.01 13.61
CA ALA A 296 8.62 -10.38 14.90
C ALA A 296 9.27 -9.17 15.61
N MET A 297 10.03 -8.34 14.88
CA MET A 297 10.59 -7.09 15.43
C MET A 297 9.48 -6.15 15.90
N MET A 298 8.42 -5.94 15.09
CA MET A 298 7.25 -5.13 15.49
C MET A 298 6.60 -5.66 16.77
N SER A 299 6.41 -6.98 16.87
CA SER A 299 5.79 -7.58 18.06
C SER A 299 6.63 -7.44 19.33
N ARG A 300 7.95 -7.24 19.22
CA ARG A 300 8.88 -7.14 20.36
C ARG A 300 9.29 -5.71 20.71
N ALA A 301 9.07 -4.74 19.83
CA ALA A 301 9.41 -3.35 20.08
C ALA A 301 8.63 -2.76 21.27
N ASP A 302 9.30 -1.99 22.14
CA ASP A 302 8.65 -1.25 23.23
C ASP A 302 7.72 -0.16 22.71
N ALA A 303 8.03 0.39 21.54
CA ALA A 303 7.22 1.38 20.84
C ALA A 303 7.46 1.29 19.33
N CYS A 304 6.40 1.34 18.52
CA CYS A 304 6.49 1.52 17.07
C CYS A 304 6.23 2.98 16.71
N LEU A 305 7.08 3.52 15.84
CA LEU A 305 7.09 4.93 15.45
C LEU A 305 6.58 5.08 14.01
N LEU A 306 5.71 6.06 13.81
CA LEU A 306 5.33 6.57 12.48
C LEU A 306 5.62 8.09 12.39
N PRO A 307 6.90 8.49 12.35
CA PRO A 307 7.32 9.88 12.40
C PRO A 307 7.34 10.45 10.97
N HIS A 308 6.17 10.71 10.41
CA HIS A 308 6.08 11.35 9.10
C HIS A 308 6.04 12.88 9.25
N LEU A 309 6.70 13.58 8.32
CA LEU A 309 6.54 15.02 8.15
C LEU A 309 5.10 15.35 7.76
N ASP A 310 4.64 16.56 8.08
CA ASP A 310 3.32 17.05 7.66
C ASP A 310 3.40 17.71 6.28
N THR A 311 3.14 16.93 5.23
CA THR A 311 3.27 17.28 3.80
C THR A 311 1.98 16.98 3.04
N ALA A 312 1.84 17.47 1.81
CA ALA A 312 0.68 17.16 0.96
C ALA A 312 0.45 15.65 0.79
N LEU A 313 1.51 14.89 0.52
CA LEU A 313 1.47 13.43 0.40
C LEU A 313 1.06 12.73 1.70
N THR A 314 1.68 13.08 2.83
CA THR A 314 1.43 12.43 4.13
C THR A 314 0.06 12.77 4.70
N ARG A 315 -0.51 13.90 4.28
CA ARG A 315 -1.89 14.31 4.55
C ARG A 315 -2.93 13.51 3.78
N THR A 316 -2.57 12.83 2.68
CA THR A 316 -3.49 12.04 1.84
C THR A 316 -3.29 10.53 1.98
N MET A 317 -2.11 10.06 2.40
CA MET A 317 -1.82 8.62 2.49
C MET A 317 -2.62 7.86 3.57
N SER A 318 -2.81 6.56 3.34
CA SER A 318 -3.25 5.59 4.36
C SER A 318 -2.06 4.70 4.74
N PRO A 319 -1.31 4.97 5.81
CA PRO A 319 -0.04 4.29 6.04
C PRO A 319 -0.24 2.86 6.54
N LEU A 320 0.05 1.90 5.65
CA LEU A 320 -0.02 0.46 5.92
C LEU A 320 0.70 0.05 7.22
N LYS A 321 1.89 0.62 7.47
CA LYS A 321 2.71 0.39 8.68
C LYS A 321 1.92 0.55 9.98
N MET A 322 1.01 1.52 10.03
CA MET A 322 0.18 1.76 11.22
C MET A 322 -0.72 0.56 11.52
N TYR A 323 -1.34 -0.01 10.50
CA TYR A 323 -2.17 -1.21 10.64
C TYR A 323 -1.33 -2.41 11.08
N GLU A 324 -0.11 -2.54 10.56
CA GLU A 324 0.82 -3.61 10.94
C GLU A 324 1.26 -3.49 12.41
N TYR A 325 1.61 -2.30 12.88
CA TYR A 325 1.98 -2.08 14.29
C TYR A 325 0.79 -2.35 15.23
N LEU A 326 -0.41 -1.95 14.83
CA LEU A 326 -1.61 -2.20 15.62
C LEU A 326 -2.01 -3.68 15.64
N ALA A 327 -1.75 -4.42 14.55
CA ALA A 327 -1.98 -5.85 14.42
C ALA A 327 -0.89 -6.70 15.11
N SER A 328 0.32 -6.17 15.29
CA SER A 328 1.39 -6.81 16.08
C SER A 328 1.18 -6.66 17.60
N GLY A 329 0.25 -5.80 18.01
CA GLY A 329 -0.01 -5.48 19.42
C GLY A 329 0.96 -4.49 20.03
N ALA A 330 1.83 -3.87 19.23
CA ALA A 330 2.80 -2.88 19.69
C ALA A 330 2.13 -1.57 20.12
N PRO A 331 2.65 -0.87 21.14
CA PRO A 331 2.33 0.53 21.36
C PRO A 331 2.73 1.36 20.15
N VAL A 332 1.83 2.23 19.64
CA VAL A 332 2.05 2.99 18.41
C VAL A 332 2.07 4.48 18.70
N ILE A 333 3.14 5.16 18.29
CA ILE A 333 3.26 6.61 18.34
C ILE A 333 3.39 7.12 16.90
N ALA A 334 2.57 8.09 16.52
CA ALA A 334 2.53 8.62 15.16
C ALA A 334 2.43 10.15 15.17
N THR A 335 2.93 10.79 14.12
CA THR A 335 2.60 12.19 13.86
C THR A 335 1.09 12.33 13.68
N ASP A 336 0.51 13.37 14.29
CA ASP A 336 -0.92 13.68 14.19
C ASP A 336 -1.29 14.21 12.80
N LEU A 337 -1.52 13.28 11.88
CA LEU A 337 -1.96 13.58 10.52
C LEU A 337 -3.44 13.19 10.33
N PRO A 338 -4.18 13.88 9.44
CA PRO A 338 -5.63 13.70 9.34
C PRO A 338 -6.11 12.28 9.03
N THR A 339 -5.37 11.52 8.22
CA THR A 339 -5.71 10.12 7.88
C THR A 339 -5.39 9.13 9.01
N ILE A 340 -4.50 9.50 9.94
CA ILE A 340 -4.09 8.67 11.10
C ILE A 340 -5.16 8.67 12.18
N ARG A 341 -5.78 9.84 12.42
CA ARG A 341 -6.76 10.08 13.49
C ARG A 341 -7.92 9.08 13.50
N LYS A 342 -8.30 8.57 12.33
CA LYS A 342 -9.45 7.67 12.14
C LYS A 342 -9.11 6.18 12.22
N VAL A 343 -7.83 5.79 12.32
CA VAL A 343 -7.43 4.37 12.25
C VAL A 343 -7.68 3.65 13.57
N SER A 344 -7.20 4.18 14.70
CA SER A 344 -7.37 3.53 16.01
C SER A 344 -7.08 4.48 17.17
N GLY A 345 -7.92 4.43 18.20
CA GLY A 345 -7.66 5.12 19.47
C GLY A 345 -6.50 4.54 20.28
N ARG A 346 -5.93 3.40 19.88
CA ARG A 346 -4.70 2.84 20.48
C ARG A 346 -3.42 3.52 20.01
N CYS A 347 -3.50 4.41 19.03
CA CYS A 347 -2.35 5.17 18.57
C CYS A 347 -2.23 6.48 19.35
N ARG A 348 -1.04 6.75 19.88
CA ARG A 348 -0.72 8.03 20.49
C ARG A 348 -0.26 9.01 19.42
N LEU A 349 -1.03 10.08 19.22
CA LEU A 349 -0.77 11.08 18.21
C LEU A 349 0.06 12.23 18.79
N ILE A 350 1.10 12.63 18.05
CA ILE A 350 2.02 13.72 18.41
C ILE A 350 1.85 14.85 17.40
N PRO A 351 1.48 16.07 17.83
CA PRO A 351 1.40 17.19 16.91
C PRO A 351 2.71 17.38 16.13
N PRO A 352 2.68 17.78 14.85
CA PRO A 352 3.89 18.09 14.09
C PRO A 352 4.80 19.06 14.86
N GLY A 353 6.09 18.74 14.94
CA GLY A 353 7.10 19.52 15.68
C GLY A 353 7.09 19.36 17.22
N ALA A 354 6.15 18.60 17.81
CA ALA A 354 6.14 18.37 19.24
C ALA A 354 7.15 17.26 19.66
N PRO A 355 7.71 17.30 20.88
CA PRO A 355 8.70 16.33 21.33
C PRO A 355 8.09 14.94 21.59
N TRP A 356 8.76 13.89 21.11
CA TRP A 356 8.26 12.51 21.15
C TRP A 356 8.62 11.74 22.44
N ALA A 357 9.70 12.11 23.12
CA ALA A 357 10.33 11.27 24.14
C ALA A 357 9.40 10.92 25.31
N ALA A 358 8.59 11.88 25.79
CA ALA A 358 7.63 11.62 26.86
C ALA A 358 6.56 10.60 26.43
N ALA A 359 6.04 10.75 25.21
CA ALA A 359 5.03 9.84 24.66
C ALA A 359 5.58 8.43 24.45
N VAL A 360 6.81 8.30 23.94
CA VAL A 360 7.48 7.01 23.76
C VAL A 360 7.71 6.30 25.09
N ARG A 361 8.22 7.02 26.11
CA ARG A 361 8.40 6.45 27.46
C ARG A 361 7.10 6.01 28.09
N GLN A 362 6.04 6.82 27.99
CA GLN A 362 4.72 6.49 28.52
C GLN A 362 4.13 5.27 27.80
N ALA A 363 4.22 5.21 26.48
CA ALA A 363 3.72 4.09 25.69
C ALA A 363 4.41 2.76 26.07
N ALA A 364 5.73 2.80 26.30
CA ALA A 364 6.50 1.62 26.70
C ALA A 364 6.38 1.24 28.18
N ALA A 365 5.90 2.14 29.04
CA ALA A 365 5.59 1.85 30.44
C ALA A 365 4.13 1.40 30.62
N GLY A 366 3.26 1.73 29.67
CA GLY A 366 1.84 1.36 29.69
C GLY A 366 1.58 -0.10 29.29
N PRO A 367 0.34 -0.57 29.48
CA PRO A 367 -0.05 -1.90 29.06
C PRO A 367 -0.01 -2.00 27.53
N ARG A 368 0.46 -3.15 27.05
CA ARG A 368 0.29 -3.54 25.65
C ARG A 368 -1.16 -3.93 25.37
N ALA A 369 -1.53 -3.93 24.09
CA ALA A 369 -2.85 -4.41 23.69
C ALA A 369 -3.04 -5.87 24.12
N THR A 370 -4.22 -6.17 24.65
CA THR A 370 -4.61 -7.54 25.00
C THR A 370 -4.80 -8.39 23.75
N ALA A 371 -4.74 -9.71 23.89
CA ALA A 371 -5.01 -10.64 22.77
C ALA A 371 -6.38 -10.36 22.12
N ALA A 372 -7.43 -10.13 22.93
CA ALA A 372 -8.76 -9.82 22.44
C ALA A 372 -8.83 -8.50 21.64
N GLU A 373 -8.07 -7.47 22.02
CA GLU A 373 -8.00 -6.22 21.25
C GLU A 373 -7.24 -6.39 19.94
N ILE A 374 -6.18 -7.19 19.96
CA ILE A 374 -5.38 -7.54 18.78
C ILE A 374 -6.23 -8.33 17.78
N ASP A 375 -6.91 -9.38 18.23
CA ASP A 375 -7.75 -10.24 17.39
C ASP A 375 -8.91 -9.47 16.79
N ARG A 376 -9.58 -8.63 17.58
CA ARG A 376 -10.63 -7.73 17.08
C ARG A 376 -10.10 -6.78 16.01
N PHE A 377 -8.91 -6.21 16.23
CA PHE A 377 -8.30 -5.30 15.26
C PHE A 377 -7.95 -6.04 13.96
N ARG A 378 -7.31 -7.21 14.06
CA ARG A 378 -6.95 -8.07 12.91
C ARG A 378 -8.19 -8.44 12.11
N ALA A 379 -9.24 -8.99 12.74
CA ALA A 379 -10.47 -9.38 12.05
C ALA A 379 -11.17 -8.20 11.34
N ALA A 380 -11.16 -7.02 11.96
CA ALA A 380 -11.77 -5.81 11.39
C ALA A 380 -10.97 -5.20 10.22
N HIS A 381 -9.67 -5.48 10.15
CA HIS A 381 -8.75 -4.92 9.15
C HIS A 381 -8.14 -5.98 8.25
N ASP A 382 -8.68 -7.20 8.25
CA ASP A 382 -8.18 -8.28 7.43
C ASP A 382 -8.47 -8.05 5.94
N TRP A 383 -7.51 -8.38 5.08
CA TRP A 383 -7.65 -8.23 3.64
C TRP A 383 -8.80 -9.05 3.06
N GLN A 384 -9.21 -10.19 3.63
CA GLN A 384 -10.41 -10.92 3.19
C GLN A 384 -11.68 -10.12 3.47
N THR A 385 -11.75 -9.42 4.59
CA THR A 385 -12.88 -8.54 4.92
C THR A 385 -12.88 -7.32 3.99
N ARG A 386 -11.73 -6.68 3.79
CA ARG A 386 -11.59 -5.56 2.84
C ARG A 386 -11.92 -5.96 1.41
N TYR A 387 -11.47 -7.15 1.00
CA TYR A 387 -11.69 -7.68 -0.34
C TYR A 387 -13.16 -7.92 -0.63
N ARG A 388 -13.96 -8.42 0.32
CA ARG A 388 -15.40 -8.61 0.12
C ARG A 388 -16.13 -7.30 -0.18
N GLU A 389 -15.83 -6.25 0.57
CA GLU A 389 -16.35 -4.90 0.33
C GLU A 389 -15.84 -4.34 -1.01
N TRP A 390 -14.54 -4.49 -1.25
CA TRP A 390 -13.87 -4.06 -2.48
C TRP A 390 -14.50 -4.71 -3.72
N ARG A 391 -14.71 -6.02 -3.69
CA ARG A 391 -15.31 -6.82 -4.75
C ARG A 391 -16.76 -6.38 -5.00
N ALA A 392 -17.55 -6.22 -3.94
CA ALA A 392 -18.94 -5.78 -4.08
C ALA A 392 -19.04 -4.45 -4.84
N TYR A 393 -18.17 -3.49 -4.53
CA TYR A 393 -18.16 -2.19 -5.22
C TYR A 393 -17.52 -2.26 -6.61
N ALA A 394 -16.35 -2.90 -6.76
CA ALA A 394 -15.63 -2.99 -8.03
C ALA A 394 -16.48 -3.62 -9.14
N PHE A 395 -17.24 -4.67 -8.81
CA PHE A 395 -18.06 -5.43 -9.75
C PHE A 395 -19.55 -5.04 -9.75
N ALA A 396 -19.96 -4.03 -8.97
CA ALA A 396 -21.29 -3.44 -9.13
C ALA A 396 -21.41 -2.85 -10.54
N GLY A 397 -22.51 -3.14 -11.23
CA GLY A 397 -22.76 -2.60 -12.58
C GLY A 397 -22.83 -1.06 -12.60
N ARG A 398 -22.71 -0.46 -13.79
CA ARG A 398 -23.04 0.95 -14.01
C ARG A 398 -24.54 1.12 -13.76
N SER A 399 -24.90 1.90 -12.74
CA SER A 399 -26.29 2.28 -12.44
C SER A 399 -26.81 3.27 -13.47
#